data_AF-A0A2E9BWN1-F1
#
_entry.id   AF-A0A2E9BWN1-F1
#
_cell.length_a   1.000
_cell.length_b   1.000
_cell.length_c   1.000
_cell.angle_alpha   90.00
_cell.angle_beta   90.00
_cell.angle_gamma   90.00
#
_symmetry.space_group_name_H-M   'P 1'
#
loop_
_entity.id
_entity.type
_entity.pdbx_description
1 polymer ?
#
loop_
_entity_poly.entity_id
_entity_poly.type
_entity_poly.pdbx_seq_one_letter_code
_entity_poly.pdbx_strand_id
1 'polypeptide(L)'
;MSTRLSSNGLAPVLRIAMGLLIVLAMGTAGWLHRSPWIVLLATPLFTVLYALGKWKAWTLAWRLGGAQRIALSALVTLPIQAVLAGVFYLLGLGLSMLLAPTAPIAVFSTSDVQWAAALFVVAAAVSAAIIGLESKASPAAPEPMVAAPSPAPEAEPELDIDPTPLNLDTFFESPGYWRKNAAREALAQRGTPVEKPPFAASEAMLTATEARLGFRLPDTLRQLYGRMNGGYVGWLYVPLKRDAGPFHDDWRGAFSIDYSSLAPLAELRTVAEHYEDFTHEPEDVPAGADKLVVLQARYGDMTLLDYTRGPQARVLIADFDRQPGVEPVDIAFENFDDFLAALRRVRPERGVARTVARDLGPPLGEAPEEWRAPMFWGEAQPHFFHLNAVQRKDGSEPQLVADDALIAQTEARLGVRLPGALVALWRVKNGGGVSCRWVDIADGEGQPYSEALRYLMPMEYLATLAELSDRIVFPPGETPWKQRFDAPQRLVVLEADHGRVVMLDYRDSAAQAPAVLVVDDLDRGPPRELLRFDSVDALLTRLRPRAIGYEDVAKPWQPPAATD
;
A
#
# COMPACT_ATOMS: atom_id res chain seq x y z
N MET A 1 -38.90 -13.14 18.95
CA MET A 1 -37.63 -12.86 18.25
C MET A 1 -37.92 -11.95 17.07
N SER A 2 -37.55 -10.67 17.16
CA SER A 2 -37.58 -9.71 16.05
C SER A 2 -36.17 -9.15 15.93
N THR A 3 -35.43 -9.62 14.94
CA THR A 3 -34.07 -9.15 14.62
C THR A 3 -34.18 -7.72 14.12
N ARG A 4 -33.92 -6.74 15.01
CA ARG A 4 -33.73 -5.35 14.60
C ARG A 4 -32.41 -5.27 13.82
N LEU A 5 -32.50 -5.23 12.49
CA LEU A 5 -31.40 -4.79 11.64
C LEU A 5 -30.97 -3.41 12.13
N SER A 6 -29.69 -3.25 12.48
CA SER A 6 -29.14 -1.95 12.87
C SER A 6 -29.31 -0.96 11.71
N SER A 7 -29.63 0.29 12.01
CA SER A 7 -29.85 1.35 11.01
C SER A 7 -28.70 1.49 10.01
N ASN A 8 -27.48 1.11 10.42
CA ASN A 8 -26.26 1.21 9.61
C ASN A 8 -26.22 0.17 8.47
N GLY A 9 -26.94 -0.95 8.59
CA GLY A 9 -27.00 -1.97 7.54
C GLY A 9 -28.08 -1.72 6.47
N LEU A 10 -29.08 -0.88 6.77
CA LEU A 10 -30.27 -0.75 5.93
C LEU A 10 -30.07 0.19 4.73
N ALA A 11 -29.28 1.25 4.89
CA ALA A 11 -29.00 2.20 3.80
C ALA A 11 -28.25 1.56 2.61
N PRO A 12 -27.18 0.76 2.80
CA PRO A 12 -26.54 0.03 1.71
C PRO A 12 -27.48 -0.94 0.99
N VAL A 13 -28.33 -1.66 1.75
CA VAL A 13 -29.30 -2.60 1.18
C VAL A 13 -30.33 -1.89 0.31
N LEU A 14 -30.87 -0.74 0.77
CA LEU A 14 -31.80 0.06 -0.01
C LEU A 14 -31.18 0.59 -1.30
N ARG A 15 -29.89 1.00 -1.28
CA ARG A 15 -29.17 1.42 -2.50
C ARG A 15 -29.08 0.29 -3.53
N ILE A 16 -28.69 -0.89 -3.08
CA ILE A 16 -28.57 -2.08 -3.94
C ILE A 16 -29.93 -2.47 -4.52
N ALA A 17 -30.95 -2.54 -3.67
CA ALA A 17 -32.32 -2.88 -4.08
C ALA A 17 -32.85 -1.88 -5.12
N MET A 18 -32.61 -0.58 -4.92
CA MET A 18 -33.05 0.46 -5.85
C MET A 18 -32.30 0.40 -7.19
N GLY A 19 -30.98 0.17 -7.15
CA GLY A 19 -30.18 -0.04 -8.36
C GLY A 19 -30.69 -1.23 -9.18
N LEU A 20 -30.94 -2.37 -8.51
CA LEU A 20 -31.50 -3.57 -9.14
C LEU A 20 -32.89 -3.31 -9.72
N LEU A 21 -33.77 -2.62 -8.99
CA LEU A 21 -35.12 -2.30 -9.45
C LEU A 21 -35.10 -1.53 -10.78
N ILE A 22 -34.25 -0.51 -10.89
CA ILE A 22 -34.17 0.33 -12.08
C ILE A 22 -33.54 -0.41 -13.27
N VAL A 23 -32.52 -1.24 -13.02
CA VAL A 23 -31.94 -2.13 -14.04
C VAL A 23 -32.98 -3.10 -14.58
N LEU A 24 -33.70 -3.80 -13.68
CA LEU A 24 -34.76 -4.73 -14.04
C LEU A 24 -35.92 -4.04 -14.76
N ALA A 25 -36.27 -2.82 -14.35
CA ALA A 25 -37.29 -2.01 -14.99
C ALA A 25 -36.95 -1.73 -16.47
N MET A 26 -35.70 -1.33 -16.76
CA MET A 26 -35.27 -1.09 -18.15
C MET A 26 -35.19 -2.38 -18.97
N GLY A 27 -34.67 -3.46 -18.37
CA GLY A 27 -34.69 -4.79 -19.01
C GLY A 27 -36.11 -5.26 -19.32
N THR A 28 -37.06 -5.04 -18.40
CA THR A 28 -38.48 -5.37 -18.60
C THR A 28 -39.12 -4.51 -19.70
N ALA A 29 -38.79 -3.22 -19.78
CA ALA A 29 -39.27 -2.35 -20.85
C ALA A 29 -38.80 -2.83 -22.23
N GLY A 30 -37.53 -3.27 -22.33
CA GLY A 30 -36.99 -3.91 -23.54
C GLY A 30 -37.71 -5.22 -23.86
N TRP A 31 -37.85 -6.10 -22.87
CA TRP A 31 -38.52 -7.39 -23.01
C TRP A 31 -39.98 -7.28 -23.49
N LEU A 32 -40.70 -6.28 -23.00
CA LEU A 32 -42.09 -5.98 -23.39
C LEU A 32 -42.20 -5.21 -24.72
N HIS A 33 -41.08 -5.04 -25.43
CA HIS A 33 -40.98 -4.32 -26.70
C HIS A 33 -41.56 -2.90 -26.59
N ARG A 34 -41.39 -2.21 -25.46
CA ARG A 34 -41.83 -0.82 -25.28
C ARG A 34 -40.99 0.11 -26.16
N SER A 35 -41.47 1.34 -26.38
CA SER A 35 -40.79 2.30 -27.23
C SER A 35 -39.38 2.64 -26.72
N PRO A 36 -38.34 2.72 -27.59
CA PRO A 36 -36.97 3.05 -27.17
C PRO A 36 -36.85 4.47 -26.58
N TRP A 37 -37.81 5.36 -26.83
CA TRP A 37 -37.88 6.69 -26.21
C TRP A 37 -37.97 6.63 -24.67
N ILE A 38 -38.34 5.48 -24.09
CA ILE A 38 -38.32 5.27 -22.64
C ILE A 38 -36.90 5.39 -22.04
N VAL A 39 -35.85 5.15 -22.83
CA VAL A 39 -34.45 5.34 -22.42
C VAL A 39 -34.18 6.80 -22.08
N LEU A 40 -34.70 7.75 -22.88
CA LEU A 40 -34.55 9.18 -22.59
C LEU A 40 -35.30 9.57 -21.31
N LEU A 41 -36.48 9.01 -21.08
CA LEU A 41 -37.23 9.25 -19.83
C LEU A 41 -36.55 8.66 -18.60
N ALA A 42 -35.84 7.53 -18.74
CA ALA A 42 -35.11 6.89 -17.66
C ALA A 42 -33.76 7.56 -17.36
N THR A 43 -33.20 8.32 -18.29
CA THR A 43 -31.87 8.94 -18.15
C THR A 43 -31.75 9.85 -16.91
N PRO A 44 -32.70 10.77 -16.62
CA PRO A 44 -32.67 11.55 -15.39
C PRO A 44 -32.74 10.70 -14.13
N LEU A 45 -33.49 9.58 -14.17
CA LEU A 45 -33.66 8.67 -13.04
C LEU A 45 -32.34 7.98 -12.67
N PHE A 46 -31.64 7.43 -13.67
CA PHE A 46 -30.30 6.86 -13.49
C PHE A 46 -29.29 7.90 -13.00
N THR A 47 -29.39 9.14 -13.50
CA THR A 47 -28.52 10.24 -13.09
C THR A 47 -28.71 10.61 -11.62
N VAL A 48 -29.96 10.67 -11.14
CA VAL A 48 -30.26 10.92 -9.73
C VAL A 48 -29.70 9.80 -8.85
N LEU A 49 -29.89 8.53 -9.22
CA LEU A 49 -29.31 7.41 -8.48
C LEU A 49 -27.77 7.46 -8.42
N TYR A 50 -27.13 7.73 -9.55
CA TYR A 50 -25.69 7.88 -9.62
C TYR A 50 -25.20 9.00 -8.70
N ALA A 51 -25.90 10.14 -8.72
CA ALA A 51 -25.58 11.27 -7.85
C ALA A 51 -25.71 10.93 -6.36
N LEU A 52 -26.71 10.14 -5.99
CA LEU A 52 -26.91 9.67 -4.62
C LEU A 52 -25.87 8.65 -4.17
N GLY A 53 -25.45 7.76 -5.06
CA GLY A 53 -24.33 6.84 -4.81
C GLY A 53 -23.01 7.59 -4.58
N LYS A 54 -22.89 8.79 -5.15
CA LYS A 54 -21.73 9.67 -5.01
C LYS A 54 -22.06 10.98 -4.26
N TRP A 55 -22.98 10.94 -3.29
CA TRP A 55 -23.51 12.14 -2.64
C TRP A 55 -22.42 13.09 -2.10
N LYS A 56 -21.35 12.55 -1.51
CA LYS A 56 -20.20 13.36 -1.03
C LYS A 56 -19.49 14.11 -2.17
N ALA A 57 -19.31 13.50 -3.33
CA ALA A 57 -18.69 14.15 -4.48
C ALA A 57 -19.60 15.24 -5.07
N TRP A 58 -20.92 15.03 -5.10
CA TRP A 58 -21.86 16.04 -5.59
C TRP A 58 -22.02 17.22 -4.62
N THR A 59 -22.02 16.96 -3.31
CA THR A 59 -22.00 18.04 -2.31
C THR A 59 -20.69 18.82 -2.34
N LEU A 60 -19.55 18.16 -2.58
CA LEU A 60 -18.27 18.83 -2.82
C LEU A 60 -18.30 19.68 -4.09
N ALA A 61 -18.81 19.15 -5.20
CA ALA A 61 -18.95 19.89 -6.46
C ALA A 61 -19.84 21.14 -6.29
N TRP A 62 -20.93 21.03 -5.53
CA TRP A 62 -21.78 22.17 -5.17
C TRP A 62 -21.03 23.19 -4.32
N ARG A 63 -20.26 22.77 -3.31
CA ARG A 63 -19.47 23.68 -2.47
C ARG A 63 -18.39 24.40 -3.27
N LEU A 64 -17.73 23.72 -4.19
CA LEU A 64 -16.59 24.27 -4.93
C LEU A 64 -16.97 25.11 -6.15
N GLY A 65 -18.20 25.02 -6.68
CA GLY A 65 -18.57 25.79 -7.88
C GLY A 65 -20.07 25.98 -8.09
N GLY A 66 -20.87 25.78 -7.04
CA GLY A 66 -22.29 26.04 -7.01
C GLY A 66 -23.07 25.32 -8.11
N ALA A 67 -24.13 25.98 -8.59
CA ALA A 67 -25.02 25.44 -9.62
C ALA A 67 -24.32 25.19 -10.97
N GLN A 68 -23.31 25.98 -11.32
CA GLN A 68 -22.59 25.83 -12.59
C GLN A 68 -21.83 24.49 -12.64
N ARG A 69 -21.13 24.14 -11.57
CA ARG A 69 -20.36 22.88 -11.50
C ARG A 69 -21.26 21.66 -11.46
N ILE A 70 -22.44 21.77 -10.84
CA ILE A 70 -23.49 20.73 -10.89
C ILE A 70 -24.06 20.58 -12.30
N ALA A 71 -24.35 21.68 -13.00
CA ALA A 71 -24.84 21.63 -14.37
C ALA A 71 -23.81 20.95 -15.30
N LEU A 72 -22.53 21.30 -15.17
CA LEU A 72 -21.46 20.68 -15.96
C LEU A 72 -21.29 19.19 -15.63
N SER A 73 -21.34 18.83 -14.34
CA SER A 73 -21.30 17.43 -13.90
C SER A 73 -22.50 16.63 -14.43
N ALA A 74 -23.69 17.23 -14.47
CA ALA A 74 -24.90 16.63 -15.03
C ALA A 74 -24.79 16.47 -16.55
N LEU A 75 -24.24 17.45 -17.27
CA LEU A 75 -24.02 17.38 -18.72
C LEU A 75 -23.10 16.22 -19.13
N VAL A 76 -22.09 15.90 -18.31
CA VAL A 76 -21.21 14.73 -18.53
C VAL A 76 -21.90 13.44 -18.11
N THR A 77 -22.66 13.46 -17.02
CA THR A 77 -23.27 12.25 -16.46
C THR A 77 -24.47 11.76 -17.29
N LEU A 78 -25.29 12.67 -17.81
CA LEU A 78 -26.52 12.34 -18.55
C LEU A 78 -26.26 11.42 -19.77
N PRO A 79 -25.30 11.69 -20.67
CA PRO A 79 -24.99 10.79 -21.78
C PRO A 79 -24.56 9.40 -21.33
N ILE A 80 -23.73 9.30 -20.29
CA ILE A 80 -23.26 8.02 -19.74
C ILE A 80 -24.45 7.21 -19.23
N GLN A 81 -25.37 7.85 -18.50
CA GLN A 81 -26.56 7.20 -17.98
C GLN A 81 -27.56 6.81 -19.08
N ALA A 82 -27.67 7.60 -20.16
CA ALA A 82 -28.48 7.25 -21.32
C ALA A 82 -27.96 5.99 -22.02
N VAL A 83 -26.64 5.90 -22.21
CA VAL A 83 -26.00 4.69 -22.76
C VAL A 83 -26.25 3.48 -21.87
N LEU A 84 -26.06 3.62 -20.55
CA LEU A 84 -26.27 2.53 -19.61
C LEU A 84 -27.73 2.04 -19.61
N ALA A 85 -28.71 2.95 -19.55
CA ALA A 85 -30.12 2.62 -19.64
C ALA A 85 -30.47 1.96 -20.99
N GLY A 86 -29.86 2.44 -22.08
CA GLY A 86 -29.98 1.86 -23.42
C GLY A 86 -29.45 0.43 -23.50
N VAL A 87 -28.30 0.15 -22.90
CA VAL A 87 -27.73 -1.22 -22.86
C VAL A 87 -28.68 -2.18 -22.16
N PHE A 88 -29.22 -1.83 -20.99
CA PHE A 88 -30.17 -2.71 -20.29
C PHE A 88 -31.47 -2.91 -21.05
N TYR A 89 -31.98 -1.86 -21.70
CA TYR A 89 -33.13 -1.97 -22.59
C TYR A 89 -32.85 -2.93 -23.76
N LEU A 90 -31.71 -2.80 -24.44
CA LEU A 90 -31.33 -3.65 -25.56
C LEU A 90 -31.10 -5.10 -25.15
N LEU A 91 -30.54 -5.34 -23.96
CA LEU A 91 -30.41 -6.69 -23.41
C LEU A 91 -31.77 -7.34 -23.18
N GLY A 92 -32.72 -6.60 -22.61
CA GLY A 92 -34.10 -7.07 -22.43
C GLY A 92 -34.79 -7.39 -23.75
N LEU A 93 -34.65 -6.49 -24.73
CA LEU A 93 -35.21 -6.65 -26.07
C LEU A 93 -34.57 -7.83 -26.83
N GLY A 94 -33.25 -7.98 -26.76
CA GLY A 94 -32.54 -9.09 -27.38
C GLY A 94 -32.97 -10.43 -26.79
N LEU A 95 -33.14 -10.50 -25.46
CA LEU A 95 -33.56 -11.72 -24.78
C LEU A 95 -35.01 -12.11 -25.13
N SER A 96 -35.94 -11.15 -25.24
CA SER A 96 -37.32 -11.44 -25.66
C SER A 96 -37.40 -11.92 -27.11
N MET A 97 -36.60 -11.32 -28.01
CA MET A 97 -36.53 -11.74 -29.41
C MET A 97 -35.98 -13.17 -29.60
N LEU A 98 -35.15 -13.66 -28.67
CA LEU A 98 -34.66 -15.04 -28.69
C LEU A 98 -35.69 -16.06 -28.19
N LEU A 99 -36.56 -15.66 -27.26
CA LEU A 99 -37.44 -16.58 -26.52
C LEU A 99 -38.90 -16.57 -27.00
N ALA A 100 -39.33 -15.53 -27.71
CA ALA A 100 -40.71 -15.37 -28.17
C ALA A 100 -40.78 -14.94 -29.65
N PRO A 101 -41.87 -15.25 -30.36
CA PRO A 101 -42.12 -14.72 -31.69
C PRO A 101 -42.04 -13.19 -31.71
N THR A 102 -41.44 -12.62 -32.75
CA THR A 102 -41.19 -11.18 -32.86
C THR A 102 -42.49 -10.37 -32.80
N ALA A 103 -42.75 -9.74 -31.65
CA ALA A 103 -43.76 -8.70 -31.53
C ALA A 103 -43.21 -7.37 -32.08
N PRO A 104 -44.02 -6.52 -32.74
CA PRO A 104 -43.57 -5.20 -33.16
C PRO A 104 -43.27 -4.31 -31.94
N ILE A 105 -42.31 -3.40 -32.08
CA ILE A 105 -42.00 -2.40 -31.05
C ILE A 105 -43.22 -1.48 -30.88
N ALA A 106 -43.71 -1.36 -29.65
CA ALA A 106 -44.83 -0.51 -29.31
C ALA A 106 -44.52 0.97 -29.55
N VAL A 107 -45.51 1.70 -30.07
CA VAL A 107 -45.42 3.16 -30.20
C VAL A 107 -45.37 3.78 -28.81
N PHE A 108 -44.59 4.85 -28.68
CA PHE A 108 -44.49 5.63 -27.44
C PHE A 108 -45.87 6.11 -27.00
N SER A 109 -46.27 5.77 -25.77
CA SER A 109 -47.61 6.05 -25.27
C SER A 109 -47.60 6.70 -23.89
N THR A 110 -48.75 7.24 -23.48
CA THR A 110 -48.94 7.85 -22.15
C THR A 110 -48.55 6.93 -20.99
N SER A 111 -48.73 5.61 -21.17
CA SER A 111 -48.31 4.62 -20.18
C SER A 111 -46.79 4.57 -19.97
N ASP A 112 -45.96 4.88 -20.97
CA ASP A 112 -44.49 4.96 -20.79
C ASP A 112 -44.11 6.14 -19.89
N VAL A 113 -44.78 7.29 -20.10
CA VAL A 113 -44.58 8.49 -19.29
C VAL A 113 -45.04 8.25 -17.86
N GLN A 114 -46.22 7.64 -17.67
CA GLN A 114 -46.75 7.31 -16.34
C GLN A 114 -45.84 6.33 -15.59
N TRP A 115 -45.31 5.33 -16.28
CA TRP A 115 -44.41 4.35 -15.69
C TRP A 115 -43.07 4.98 -15.28
N ALA A 116 -42.48 5.82 -16.14
CA ALA A 116 -41.26 6.54 -15.82
C ALA A 116 -41.46 7.50 -14.63
N ALA A 117 -42.60 8.21 -14.60
CA ALA A 117 -42.95 9.08 -13.48
C ALA A 117 -43.14 8.29 -12.17
N ALA A 118 -43.81 7.14 -12.21
CA ALA A 118 -43.98 6.28 -11.04
C ALA A 118 -42.63 5.78 -10.49
N LEU A 119 -41.73 5.32 -11.37
CA LEU A 119 -40.38 4.92 -10.97
C LEU A 119 -39.58 6.07 -10.39
N PHE A 120 -39.72 7.28 -10.95
CA PHE A 120 -39.06 8.47 -10.42
C PHE A 120 -39.53 8.80 -9.00
N VAL A 121 -40.84 8.74 -8.75
CA VAL A 121 -41.40 8.96 -7.40
C VAL A 121 -40.89 7.92 -6.41
N VAL A 122 -40.87 6.64 -6.79
CA VAL A 122 -40.33 5.55 -5.95
C VAL A 122 -38.85 5.79 -5.65
N ALA A 123 -38.05 6.12 -6.66
CA ALA A 123 -36.64 6.41 -6.50
C ALA A 123 -36.40 7.58 -5.57
N ALA A 124 -37.11 8.69 -5.76
CA ALA A 124 -37.00 9.88 -4.92
C ALA A 124 -37.37 9.56 -3.46
N ALA A 125 -38.43 8.79 -3.22
CA ALA A 125 -38.86 8.39 -1.89
C ALA A 125 -37.82 7.50 -1.18
N VAL A 126 -37.30 6.48 -1.86
CA VAL A 126 -36.23 5.60 -1.33
C VAL A 126 -34.96 6.38 -1.05
N SER A 127 -34.62 7.32 -1.94
CA SER A 127 -33.45 8.19 -1.80
C SER A 127 -33.54 9.10 -0.58
N ALA A 128 -34.70 9.73 -0.37
CA ALA A 128 -34.97 10.52 0.83
C ALA A 128 -34.89 9.67 2.10
N ALA A 129 -35.37 8.42 2.05
CA ALA A 129 -35.25 7.49 3.17
C ALA A 129 -33.78 7.13 3.48
N ILE A 130 -32.95 6.87 2.46
CA ILE A 130 -31.51 6.61 2.63
C ILE A 130 -30.83 7.81 3.30
N ILE A 131 -31.05 9.03 2.79
CA ILE A 131 -30.48 10.25 3.36
C ILE A 131 -30.94 10.44 4.82
N GLY A 132 -32.21 10.16 5.11
CA GLY A 132 -32.75 10.22 6.47
C GLY A 132 -32.15 9.17 7.42
N LEU A 133 -31.81 7.99 6.93
CA LEU A 133 -31.15 6.95 7.71
C LEU A 133 -29.67 7.28 7.96
N GLU A 134 -28.97 7.79 6.96
CA GLU A 134 -27.56 8.16 7.06
C GLU A 134 -27.34 9.39 7.95
N SER A 135 -28.25 10.36 7.92
CA SER A 135 -28.20 11.52 8.82
C SER A 135 -28.42 11.14 10.29
N LYS A 136 -29.26 10.13 10.57
CA LYS A 136 -29.49 9.61 11.92
C LYS A 136 -28.40 8.66 12.42
N ALA A 137 -27.67 8.02 11.50
CA ALA A 137 -26.55 7.13 11.82
C ALA A 137 -25.26 7.89 12.12
N SER A 138 -25.19 9.20 11.83
CA SER A 138 -24.14 10.05 12.39
C SER A 138 -24.31 10.09 13.91
N PRO A 139 -23.33 9.62 14.69
CA PRO A 139 -23.44 9.64 16.15
C PRO A 139 -23.76 11.07 16.59
N ALA A 140 -24.81 11.19 17.40
CA ALA A 140 -25.17 12.44 18.03
C ALA A 140 -23.91 13.02 18.68
N ALA A 141 -23.54 14.23 18.25
CA ALA A 141 -22.58 15.02 19.00
C ALA A 141 -23.03 15.04 20.47
N PRO A 142 -22.13 14.76 21.43
CA PRO A 142 -22.50 14.75 22.84
C PRO A 142 -23.16 16.07 23.22
N GLU A 143 -24.22 15.98 24.03
CA GLU A 143 -25.02 17.11 24.50
C GLU A 143 -24.14 18.25 25.01
N PRO A 144 -24.54 19.52 24.81
CA PRO A 144 -23.75 20.67 25.16
C PRO A 144 -23.65 20.80 26.68
N MET A 145 -22.59 20.23 27.25
CA MET A 145 -22.06 20.72 28.51
C MET A 145 -21.77 22.22 28.31
N VAL A 146 -22.28 23.04 29.23
CA VAL A 146 -22.00 24.46 29.34
C VAL A 146 -20.50 24.62 29.58
N ALA A 147 -19.73 24.62 28.50
CA ALA A 147 -18.33 24.98 28.46
C ALA A 147 -18.24 26.40 27.90
N ALA A 148 -17.33 27.17 28.48
CA ALA A 148 -16.91 28.49 28.03
C ALA A 148 -16.77 28.54 26.50
N PRO A 149 -16.95 29.72 25.85
CA PRO A 149 -16.96 29.85 24.40
C PRO A 149 -15.71 29.20 23.80
N SER A 150 -15.90 27.98 23.26
CA SER A 150 -14.89 27.34 22.44
C SER A 150 -14.73 28.16 21.17
N PRO A 151 -13.49 28.43 20.75
CA PRO A 151 -13.23 29.04 19.45
C PRO A 151 -13.87 28.18 18.36
N ALA A 152 -14.31 28.83 17.27
CA ALA A 152 -14.90 28.16 16.11
C ALA A 152 -14.07 26.92 15.72
N PRO A 153 -14.70 25.82 15.29
CA PRO A 153 -13.97 24.62 14.87
C PRO A 153 -12.99 25.01 13.77
N GLU A 154 -11.71 25.04 14.10
CA GLU A 154 -10.63 25.19 13.13
C GLU A 154 -10.79 24.04 12.14
N ALA A 155 -10.95 24.37 10.86
CA ALA A 155 -11.04 23.36 9.82
C ALA A 155 -9.78 22.49 9.89
N GLU A 156 -9.95 21.18 10.04
CA GLU A 156 -8.81 20.26 10.00
C GLU A 156 -8.04 20.50 8.69
N PRO A 157 -6.71 20.68 8.75
CA PRO A 157 -5.91 20.91 7.56
C PRO A 157 -6.06 19.73 6.62
N GLU A 158 -6.31 19.99 5.34
CA GLU A 158 -6.40 18.95 4.31
C GLU A 158 -5.04 18.24 4.16
N LEU A 159 -3.94 18.99 4.33
CA LEU A 159 -2.58 18.49 4.30
C LEU A 159 -1.73 19.15 5.41
N ASP A 160 -1.35 18.39 6.46
CA ASP A 160 -0.41 18.86 7.48
C ASP A 160 1.03 18.59 7.03
N ILE A 161 1.72 19.59 6.51
CA ILE A 161 3.11 19.49 6.07
C ILE A 161 4.07 19.86 7.21
N ASP A 162 5.12 19.05 7.42
CA ASP A 162 6.27 19.43 8.24
C ASP A 162 7.08 20.48 7.49
N PRO A 163 7.25 21.72 8.01
CA PRO A 163 7.99 22.77 7.32
C PRO A 163 9.50 22.50 7.24
N THR A 164 10.01 21.49 7.94
CA THR A 164 11.44 21.14 7.97
C THR A 164 11.89 20.64 6.60
N PRO A 165 12.87 21.31 5.94
CA PRO A 165 13.45 20.82 4.71
C PRO A 165 14.14 19.47 4.89
N LEU A 166 14.13 18.66 3.83
CA LEU A 166 14.94 17.44 3.80
C LEU A 166 16.42 17.77 3.57
N ASN A 167 17.27 16.87 4.03
CA ASN A 167 18.70 16.88 3.79
C ASN A 167 19.15 15.47 3.38
N LEU A 168 20.44 15.29 3.14
CA LEU A 168 21.00 14.00 2.71
C LEU A 168 20.71 12.86 3.71
N ASP A 169 20.55 13.14 5.01
CA ASP A 169 20.31 12.15 6.07
C ASP A 169 18.81 11.81 6.20
N THR A 170 17.94 12.75 5.86
CA THR A 170 16.49 12.61 6.03
C THR A 170 15.73 12.38 4.74
N PHE A 171 16.41 12.40 3.58
CA PHE A 171 15.79 12.22 2.26
C PHE A 171 15.10 10.85 2.12
N PHE A 172 15.79 9.77 2.48
CA PHE A 172 15.23 8.42 2.41
C PHE A 172 14.45 8.08 3.68
N GLU A 173 13.25 7.52 3.52
CA GLU A 173 12.42 7.11 4.67
C GLU A 173 12.74 5.69 5.13
N SER A 174 12.97 4.77 4.20
CA SER A 174 13.23 3.37 4.52
C SER A 174 14.37 2.80 3.68
N PRO A 175 15.31 2.07 4.30
CA PRO A 175 16.43 1.45 3.60
C PRO A 175 16.04 0.23 2.76
N GLY A 176 14.86 -0.35 3.00
CA GLY A 176 14.43 -1.63 2.41
C GLY A 176 13.21 -1.51 1.49
N TYR A 177 12.26 -0.61 1.79
CA TYR A 177 11.00 -0.52 1.05
C TYR A 177 11.25 -0.22 -0.45
N TRP A 178 10.60 -0.98 -1.33
CA TRP A 178 10.78 -1.03 -2.80
C TRP A 178 12.12 -1.54 -3.34
N ARG A 179 13.08 -1.92 -2.50
CA ARG A 179 14.35 -2.50 -2.98
C ARG A 179 14.23 -4.02 -3.12
N LYS A 180 15.08 -4.60 -3.97
CA LYS A 180 15.21 -6.06 -4.05
C LYS A 180 15.63 -6.61 -2.68
N ASN A 181 14.88 -7.59 -2.17
CA ASN A 181 15.16 -8.22 -0.89
C ASN A 181 15.95 -9.52 -1.10
N ALA A 182 17.24 -9.36 -1.42
CA ALA A 182 18.12 -10.49 -1.74
C ALA A 182 18.18 -11.54 -0.62
N ALA A 183 18.05 -11.12 0.65
CA ALA A 183 18.00 -12.01 1.81
C ALA A 183 16.80 -12.96 1.73
N ARG A 184 15.60 -12.39 1.58
CA ARG A 184 14.35 -13.15 1.49
C ARG A 184 14.32 -14.03 0.24
N GLU A 185 14.79 -13.52 -0.89
CA GLU A 185 14.90 -14.29 -2.13
C GLU A 185 15.88 -15.47 -2.02
N ALA A 186 17.06 -15.26 -1.42
CA ALA A 186 18.07 -16.30 -1.22
C ALA A 186 17.56 -17.45 -0.33
N LEU A 187 16.68 -17.13 0.63
CA LEU A 187 15.96 -18.14 1.39
C LEU A 187 14.93 -18.85 0.50
N ALA A 188 14.12 -18.12 -0.25
CA ALA A 188 13.05 -18.65 -1.11
C ALA A 188 13.53 -19.59 -2.22
N GLN A 189 14.74 -19.36 -2.75
CA GLN A 189 15.28 -20.10 -3.88
C GLN A 189 16.13 -21.32 -3.48
N ARG A 190 16.20 -21.66 -2.18
CA ARG A 190 16.76 -22.93 -1.65
C ARG A 190 18.07 -23.40 -2.30
N GLY A 191 19.03 -22.50 -2.48
CA GLY A 191 20.39 -22.84 -2.94
C GLY A 191 20.79 -22.20 -4.27
N THR A 192 19.86 -21.61 -5.01
CA THR A 192 20.23 -20.76 -6.16
C THR A 192 20.87 -19.46 -5.65
N PRO A 193 22.04 -19.08 -6.17
CA PRO A 193 22.65 -17.79 -5.85
C PRO A 193 21.74 -16.63 -6.27
N VAL A 194 21.58 -15.66 -5.38
CA VAL A 194 20.79 -14.44 -5.62
C VAL A 194 21.72 -13.24 -5.65
N GLU A 195 21.71 -12.50 -6.75
CA GLU A 195 22.44 -11.24 -6.85
C GLU A 195 21.80 -10.18 -5.97
N LYS A 196 22.60 -9.67 -5.02
CA LYS A 196 22.21 -8.53 -4.19
C LYS A 196 22.62 -7.23 -4.88
N PRO A 197 21.71 -6.24 -5.00
CA PRO A 197 22.09 -4.93 -5.51
C PRO A 197 22.97 -4.19 -4.49
N PRO A 198 23.95 -3.39 -4.95
CA PRO A 198 24.75 -2.51 -4.10
C PRO A 198 23.88 -1.67 -3.18
N PHE A 199 24.25 -1.62 -1.90
CA PHE A 199 23.54 -0.78 -0.94
C PHE A 199 23.68 0.71 -1.30
N ALA A 200 24.90 1.14 -1.56
CA ALA A 200 25.26 2.48 -2.02
C ALA A 200 25.90 2.42 -3.40
N ALA A 201 25.77 3.49 -4.18
CA ALA A 201 26.47 3.62 -5.44
C ALA A 201 27.97 3.89 -5.21
N SER A 202 28.81 3.17 -5.94
CA SER A 202 30.23 3.50 -6.04
C SER A 202 30.47 4.60 -7.09
N GLU A 203 31.61 5.27 -7.02
CA GLU A 203 32.03 6.23 -8.05
C GLU A 203 32.11 5.59 -9.45
N ALA A 204 32.48 4.31 -9.53
CA ALA A 204 32.50 3.57 -10.79
C ALA A 204 31.08 3.38 -11.35
N MET A 205 30.10 3.07 -10.50
CA MET A 205 28.69 2.97 -10.91
C MET A 205 28.14 4.32 -11.37
N LEU A 206 28.42 5.39 -10.63
CA LEU A 206 28.01 6.75 -11.01
C LEU A 206 28.58 7.12 -12.37
N THR A 207 29.89 6.94 -12.56
CA THR A 207 30.58 7.25 -13.82
C THR A 207 30.03 6.41 -14.98
N ALA A 208 29.77 5.12 -14.75
CA ALA A 208 29.21 4.24 -15.77
C ALA A 208 27.78 4.65 -16.15
N THR A 209 26.95 5.01 -15.19
CA THR A 209 25.59 5.52 -15.44
C THR A 209 25.61 6.85 -16.18
N GLU A 210 26.49 7.78 -15.80
CA GLU A 210 26.63 9.06 -16.50
C GLU A 210 27.12 8.89 -17.94
N ALA A 211 28.07 7.97 -18.16
CA ALA A 211 28.53 7.64 -19.51
C ALA A 211 27.41 7.00 -20.35
N ARG A 212 26.60 6.12 -19.74
CA ARG A 212 25.44 5.48 -20.39
C ARG A 212 24.37 6.50 -20.75
N LEU A 213 24.05 7.43 -19.85
CA LEU A 213 23.04 8.46 -20.06
C LEU A 213 23.53 9.60 -20.96
N GLY A 214 24.84 9.80 -21.07
CA GLY A 214 25.44 10.95 -21.76
C GLY A 214 25.38 12.26 -20.95
N PHE A 215 24.99 12.20 -19.68
CA PHE A 215 24.83 13.36 -18.80
C PHE A 215 25.52 13.12 -17.45
N ARG A 216 26.08 14.20 -16.87
CA ARG A 216 26.60 14.17 -15.51
C ARG A 216 25.47 14.43 -14.53
N LEU A 217 25.31 13.56 -13.53
CA LEU A 217 24.32 13.72 -12.46
C LEU A 217 24.71 14.90 -11.55
N PRO A 218 23.73 15.66 -11.01
CA PRO A 218 24.00 16.70 -10.01
C PRO A 218 24.78 16.15 -8.81
N ASP A 219 25.76 16.90 -8.31
CA ASP A 219 26.68 16.41 -7.25
C ASP A 219 25.94 16.00 -5.97
N THR A 220 24.88 16.71 -5.59
CA THR A 220 24.03 16.35 -4.44
C THR A 220 23.23 15.07 -4.68
N LEU A 221 22.76 14.83 -5.90
CA LEU A 221 22.12 13.57 -6.26
C LEU A 221 23.14 12.41 -6.25
N ARG A 222 24.38 12.64 -6.71
CA ARG A 222 25.48 11.66 -6.56
C ARG A 222 25.70 11.31 -5.10
N GLN A 223 25.71 12.30 -4.21
CA GLN A 223 25.85 12.08 -2.76
C GLN A 223 24.69 11.26 -2.18
N LEU A 224 23.44 11.52 -2.62
CA LEU A 224 22.29 10.69 -2.23
C LEU A 224 22.47 9.23 -2.69
N TYR A 225 22.87 9.01 -3.94
CA TYR A 225 23.15 7.67 -4.46
C TYR A 225 24.31 6.97 -3.73
N GLY A 226 25.34 7.73 -3.34
CA GLY A 226 26.44 7.25 -2.51
C GLY A 226 26.03 6.90 -1.06
N ARG A 227 24.86 7.35 -0.60
CA ARG A 227 24.27 6.93 0.67
C ARG A 227 23.30 5.78 0.51
N MET A 228 22.52 5.77 -0.57
CA MET A 228 21.69 4.63 -0.93
C MET A 228 21.38 4.64 -2.42
N ASN A 229 21.59 3.50 -3.08
CA ASN A 229 21.39 3.36 -4.52
C ASN A 229 19.89 3.26 -4.89
N GLY A 230 19.16 4.37 -4.78
CA GLY A 230 17.70 4.42 -4.92
C GLY A 230 16.97 3.84 -3.70
N GLY A 231 15.64 3.98 -3.67
CA GLY A 231 14.79 3.46 -2.59
C GLY A 231 13.68 4.41 -2.17
N TYR A 232 12.92 3.99 -1.15
CA TYR A 232 11.75 4.73 -0.68
C TYR A 232 12.10 6.05 0.01
N VAL A 233 11.48 7.12 -0.46
CA VAL A 233 11.66 8.49 0.02
C VAL A 233 10.46 9.01 0.80
N GLY A 234 9.37 8.25 0.85
CA GLY A 234 8.13 8.69 1.48
C GLY A 234 7.30 9.61 0.60
N TRP A 235 6.13 10.01 1.12
CA TRP A 235 5.26 10.97 0.44
C TRP A 235 5.88 12.37 0.52
N LEU A 236 6.62 12.73 -0.52
CA LEU A 236 7.30 14.01 -0.62
C LEU A 236 6.50 15.01 -1.44
N TYR A 237 6.51 16.25 -1.00
CA TYR A 237 5.82 17.36 -1.64
C TYR A 237 6.75 18.55 -1.86
N VAL A 238 6.47 19.33 -2.89
CA VAL A 238 7.04 20.65 -3.10
C VAL A 238 5.93 21.69 -3.18
N PRO A 239 6.17 22.93 -2.74
CA PRO A 239 5.16 23.98 -2.81
C PRO A 239 5.00 24.50 -4.24
N LEU A 240 3.75 24.63 -4.73
CA LEU A 240 3.45 25.22 -6.04
C LEU A 240 3.48 26.76 -6.02
N LYS A 241 3.44 27.36 -4.83
CA LYS A 241 3.51 28.81 -4.62
C LYS A 241 4.26 29.14 -3.33
N ARG A 242 4.78 30.36 -3.23
CA ARG A 242 5.62 30.81 -2.11
C ARG A 242 4.95 30.65 -0.73
N ASP A 243 3.68 31.02 -0.64
CA ASP A 243 2.89 30.95 0.61
C ASP A 243 1.87 29.81 0.50
N ALA A 244 2.37 28.57 0.36
CA ALA A 244 1.54 27.37 0.28
C ALA A 244 0.80 27.13 1.61
N GLY A 245 -0.53 27.07 1.55
CA GLY A 245 -1.40 26.73 2.67
C GLY A 245 -1.52 25.21 2.86
N PRO A 246 -2.30 24.75 3.84
CA PRO A 246 -2.48 23.33 4.14
C PRO A 246 -3.52 22.66 3.21
N PHE A 247 -3.50 22.99 1.92
CA PHE A 247 -4.46 22.52 0.90
C PHE A 247 -3.73 21.72 -0.17
N HIS A 248 -4.31 20.63 -0.67
CA HIS A 248 -3.64 19.81 -1.68
C HIS A 248 -3.28 20.61 -2.94
N ASP A 249 -4.11 21.56 -3.36
CA ASP A 249 -3.90 22.40 -4.55
C ASP A 249 -2.66 23.33 -4.45
N ASP A 250 -2.11 23.53 -3.24
CA ASP A 250 -0.93 24.36 -3.01
C ASP A 250 0.39 23.57 -3.09
N TRP A 251 0.30 22.25 -3.22
CA TRP A 251 1.45 21.33 -3.17
C TRP A 251 1.44 20.36 -4.35
N ARG A 252 2.63 19.97 -4.79
CA ARG A 252 2.81 18.94 -5.81
C ARG A 252 3.60 17.78 -5.22
N GLY A 253 3.05 16.57 -5.34
CA GLY A 253 3.77 15.34 -5.00
C GLY A 253 5.00 15.17 -5.89
N ALA A 254 6.14 14.83 -5.30
CA ALA A 254 7.37 14.49 -5.99
C ALA A 254 7.58 12.96 -5.99
N PHE A 255 8.43 12.48 -6.90
CA PHE A 255 8.77 11.07 -7.07
C PHE A 255 7.55 10.16 -7.27
N SER A 256 6.60 10.62 -8.11
CA SER A 256 5.33 9.94 -8.43
C SER A 256 4.68 9.38 -7.17
N ILE A 257 3.97 10.23 -6.44
CA ILE A 257 3.68 10.10 -5.01
C ILE A 257 3.18 8.73 -4.52
N ASP A 258 2.54 7.93 -5.37
CA ASP A 258 2.10 6.58 -5.03
C ASP A 258 3.25 5.55 -4.97
N TYR A 259 4.31 5.73 -5.76
CA TYR A 259 5.53 4.93 -5.69
C TYR A 259 6.52 5.48 -4.65
N SER A 260 6.62 6.80 -4.54
CA SER A 260 7.38 7.49 -3.48
C SER A 260 8.81 6.95 -3.32
N SER A 261 9.51 6.75 -4.42
CA SER A 261 10.87 6.23 -4.41
C SER A 261 11.74 6.88 -5.49
N LEU A 262 13.04 6.94 -5.20
CA LEU A 262 14.07 7.30 -6.17
C LEU A 262 14.51 6.02 -6.89
N ALA A 263 14.49 6.03 -8.23
CA ALA A 263 14.94 4.89 -9.02
C ALA A 263 16.45 4.61 -8.79
N PRO A 264 16.89 3.34 -8.74
CA PRO A 264 18.31 3.00 -8.65
C PRO A 264 19.06 3.42 -9.92
N LEU A 265 20.38 3.62 -9.84
CA LEU A 265 21.21 4.04 -10.97
C LEU A 265 21.12 3.16 -12.22
N ALA A 266 20.82 1.87 -12.04
CA ALA A 266 20.67 0.91 -13.13
C ALA A 266 19.37 1.12 -13.93
N GLU A 267 18.36 1.74 -13.31
CA GLU A 267 17.05 1.99 -13.91
C GLU A 267 16.88 3.43 -14.41
N LEU A 268 17.81 4.33 -14.08
CA LEU A 268 17.84 5.66 -14.67
C LEU A 268 17.94 5.55 -16.18
N ARG A 269 17.02 6.21 -16.87
CA ARG A 269 16.91 6.24 -18.33
C ARG A 269 16.30 7.56 -18.79
N THR A 270 16.42 7.85 -20.07
CA THR A 270 15.78 9.02 -20.65
C THR A 270 14.26 8.82 -20.78
N VAL A 271 13.51 9.90 -20.91
CA VAL A 271 12.07 9.82 -21.21
C VAL A 271 11.85 9.15 -22.56
N ALA A 272 12.75 9.34 -23.53
CA ALA A 272 12.68 8.68 -24.84
C ALA A 272 12.74 7.14 -24.67
N GLU A 273 13.74 6.63 -23.97
CA GLU A 273 13.88 5.20 -23.65
C GLU A 273 12.74 4.67 -22.78
N HIS A 274 12.10 5.51 -21.96
CA HIS A 274 10.94 5.11 -21.18
C HIS A 274 9.71 4.92 -22.07
N TYR A 275 9.48 5.80 -23.04
CA TYR A 275 8.34 5.73 -23.95
C TYR A 275 8.43 4.58 -24.95
N GLU A 276 9.64 4.13 -25.31
CA GLU A 276 9.85 2.96 -26.18
C GLU A 276 9.18 1.68 -25.63
N ASP A 277 8.96 1.58 -24.31
CA ASP A 277 8.25 0.45 -23.69
C ASP A 277 6.74 0.44 -24.00
N PHE A 278 6.16 1.61 -24.35
CA PHE A 278 4.71 1.81 -24.41
C PHE A 278 4.19 2.20 -25.79
N THR A 279 4.99 2.91 -26.58
CA THR A 279 4.61 3.38 -27.91
C THR A 279 5.79 3.32 -28.88
N HIS A 280 5.47 3.17 -30.15
CA HIS A 280 6.43 3.28 -31.26
C HIS A 280 6.11 4.47 -32.18
N GLU A 281 5.10 5.27 -31.81
CA GLU A 281 4.64 6.45 -32.56
C GLU A 281 5.47 7.66 -32.11
N PRO A 282 6.34 8.24 -32.98
CA PRO A 282 7.21 9.34 -32.59
C PRO A 282 6.47 10.59 -32.09
N GLU A 283 5.23 10.79 -32.53
CA GLU A 283 4.34 11.88 -32.12
C GLU A 283 3.91 11.83 -30.66
N ASP A 284 3.93 10.65 -30.03
CA ASP A 284 3.58 10.46 -28.62
C ASP A 284 4.76 10.79 -27.68
N VAL A 285 5.98 10.90 -28.22
CA VAL A 285 7.19 11.13 -27.44
C VAL A 285 7.36 12.64 -27.16
N PRO A 286 7.49 13.05 -25.88
CA PRO A 286 7.67 14.47 -25.55
C PRO A 286 8.89 15.10 -26.24
N ALA A 287 8.78 16.38 -26.58
CA ALA A 287 9.89 17.11 -27.20
C ALA A 287 11.11 17.14 -26.27
N GLY A 288 12.29 16.78 -26.81
CA GLY A 288 13.54 16.73 -26.04
C GLY A 288 13.63 15.59 -25.04
N ALA A 289 12.78 14.55 -25.16
CA ALA A 289 12.75 13.39 -24.27
C ALA A 289 14.09 12.65 -24.14
N ASP A 290 14.97 12.75 -25.14
CA ASP A 290 16.35 12.23 -25.13
C ASP A 290 17.27 12.98 -24.13
N LYS A 291 16.84 14.14 -23.64
CA LYS A 291 17.57 14.99 -22.67
C LYS A 291 16.87 15.11 -21.32
N LEU A 292 15.81 14.35 -21.11
CA LEU A 292 15.08 14.29 -19.85
C LEU A 292 15.38 12.95 -19.19
N VAL A 293 16.04 12.93 -18.04
CA VAL A 293 16.36 11.68 -17.31
C VAL A 293 15.32 11.45 -16.21
N VAL A 294 14.72 10.26 -16.20
CA VAL A 294 13.68 9.87 -15.25
C VAL A 294 14.30 9.52 -13.89
N LEU A 295 13.97 10.28 -12.84
CA LEU A 295 14.29 9.91 -11.45
C LEU A 295 13.22 9.00 -10.84
N GLN A 296 11.97 9.17 -11.26
CA GLN A 296 10.84 8.30 -10.97
C GLN A 296 9.69 8.61 -11.94
N ALA A 297 8.92 7.59 -12.33
CA ALA A 297 7.77 7.71 -13.20
C ALA A 297 6.61 6.81 -12.79
N ARG A 298 5.39 7.31 -12.99
CA ARG A 298 4.15 6.53 -13.03
C ARG A 298 3.38 6.97 -14.26
N TYR A 299 3.48 6.18 -15.34
CA TYR A 299 2.96 6.59 -16.64
C TYR A 299 3.52 7.99 -16.99
N GLY A 300 2.67 8.96 -17.34
CA GLY A 300 3.08 10.32 -17.64
C GLY A 300 3.49 11.18 -16.42
N ASP A 301 3.17 10.80 -15.18
CA ASP A 301 3.56 11.54 -13.96
C ASP A 301 4.99 11.22 -13.54
N MET A 302 5.91 12.17 -13.73
CA MET A 302 7.35 11.95 -13.59
C MET A 302 8.06 13.04 -12.79
N THR A 303 9.10 12.64 -12.08
CA THR A 303 10.15 13.54 -11.57
C THR A 303 11.40 13.35 -12.41
N LEU A 304 11.92 14.43 -13.00
CA LEU A 304 12.89 14.39 -14.08
C LEU A 304 14.09 15.30 -13.81
N LEU A 305 15.25 14.94 -14.34
CA LEU A 305 16.35 15.86 -14.61
C LEU A 305 16.24 16.37 -16.05
N ASP A 306 16.28 17.68 -16.24
CA ASP A 306 16.16 18.34 -17.54
C ASP A 306 17.50 18.95 -17.98
N TYR A 307 18.07 18.40 -19.07
CA TYR A 307 19.31 18.86 -19.71
C TYR A 307 19.06 19.57 -21.06
N THR A 308 17.82 19.94 -21.38
CA THR A 308 17.49 20.56 -22.67
C THR A 308 18.17 21.92 -22.89
N ARG A 309 18.53 22.63 -21.80
CA ARG A 309 19.16 23.96 -21.82
C ARG A 309 20.67 23.97 -21.65
N GLY A 310 21.29 22.83 -21.38
CA GLY A 310 22.73 22.75 -21.16
C GLY A 310 23.15 21.60 -20.24
N PRO A 311 24.43 21.56 -19.83
CA PRO A 311 24.98 20.46 -19.07
C PRO A 311 24.59 20.47 -17.58
N GLN A 312 24.01 21.57 -17.08
CA GLN A 312 23.50 21.65 -15.72
C GLN A 312 22.02 21.26 -15.71
N ALA A 313 21.69 20.24 -14.93
CA ALA A 313 20.34 19.72 -14.86
C ALA A 313 19.41 20.62 -14.05
N ARG A 314 18.25 20.94 -14.63
CA ARG A 314 17.08 21.40 -13.88
C ARG A 314 16.33 20.21 -13.32
N VAL A 315 15.44 20.41 -12.35
CA VAL A 315 14.50 19.36 -11.91
C VAL A 315 13.09 19.75 -12.33
N LEU A 316 12.39 18.84 -13.00
CA LEU A 316 11.00 19.02 -13.39
C LEU A 316 10.12 18.02 -12.64
N ILE A 317 8.93 18.46 -12.24
CA ILE A 317 7.81 17.55 -12.01
C ILE A 317 6.83 17.80 -13.14
N ALA A 318 6.53 16.76 -13.91
CA ALA A 318 5.71 16.85 -15.11
C ALA A 318 4.69 15.73 -15.16
N ASP A 319 3.59 15.99 -15.85
CA ASP A 319 2.52 15.04 -16.15
C ASP A 319 2.25 15.08 -17.66
N PHE A 320 2.83 14.11 -18.38
CA PHE A 320 2.68 13.98 -19.83
C PHE A 320 1.37 13.28 -20.25
N ASP A 321 0.58 12.76 -19.30
CA ASP A 321 -0.74 12.18 -19.59
C ASP A 321 -1.85 13.25 -19.66
N ARG A 322 -1.47 14.53 -19.52
CA ARG A 322 -2.39 15.66 -19.64
C ARG A 322 -2.99 15.78 -21.03
N GLN A 323 -4.16 16.41 -21.07
CA GLN A 323 -4.86 16.68 -22.31
C GLN A 323 -3.96 17.49 -23.28
N PRO A 324 -4.02 17.19 -24.59
CA PRO A 324 -3.27 17.95 -25.59
C PRO A 324 -3.50 19.46 -25.46
N GLY A 325 -2.41 20.23 -25.47
CA GLY A 325 -2.44 21.69 -25.33
C GLY A 325 -2.37 22.23 -23.90
N VAL A 326 -2.35 21.36 -22.87
CA VAL A 326 -2.03 21.74 -21.50
C VAL A 326 -0.52 21.58 -21.27
N GLU A 327 0.09 22.56 -20.60
CA GLU A 327 1.51 22.48 -20.22
C GLU A 327 1.74 21.25 -19.32
N PRO A 328 2.61 20.30 -19.72
CA PRO A 328 2.86 19.10 -18.94
C PRO A 328 3.70 19.37 -17.69
N VAL A 329 4.54 20.41 -17.70
CA VAL A 329 5.39 20.75 -16.56
C VAL A 329 4.59 21.47 -15.48
N ASP A 330 4.46 20.85 -14.31
CA ASP A 330 3.79 21.44 -13.14
C ASP A 330 4.66 22.46 -12.43
N ILE A 331 5.92 22.11 -12.23
CA ILE A 331 6.90 22.95 -11.54
C ILE A 331 8.31 22.58 -11.99
N ALA A 332 9.18 23.59 -11.99
CA ALA A 332 10.58 23.43 -12.34
C ALA A 332 11.48 24.13 -11.32
N PHE A 333 12.61 23.50 -11.01
CA PHE A 333 13.67 24.02 -10.16
C PHE A 333 14.93 24.21 -11.01
N GLU A 334 15.69 25.27 -10.74
CA GLU A 334 16.89 25.61 -11.52
C GLU A 334 18.01 24.58 -11.36
N ASN A 335 18.04 23.87 -10.22
CA ASN A 335 19.00 22.81 -9.94
C ASN A 335 18.43 21.83 -8.90
N PHE A 336 19.16 20.74 -8.64
CA PHE A 336 18.75 19.71 -7.69
C PHE A 336 18.82 20.16 -6.23
N ASP A 337 19.71 21.09 -5.88
CA ASP A 337 19.82 21.60 -4.50
C ASP A 337 18.59 22.41 -4.09
N ASP A 338 18.09 23.27 -5.00
CA ASP A 338 16.86 24.03 -4.81
C ASP A 338 15.65 23.11 -4.68
N PHE A 339 15.60 22.05 -5.49
CA PHE A 339 14.57 21.02 -5.38
C PHE A 339 14.62 20.29 -4.03
N LEU A 340 15.80 19.82 -3.61
CA LEU A 340 15.98 19.14 -2.33
C LEU A 340 15.58 20.05 -1.15
N ALA A 341 15.98 21.33 -1.20
CA ALA A 341 15.64 22.33 -0.20
C ALA A 341 14.14 22.68 -0.18
N ALA A 342 13.42 22.46 -1.27
CA ALA A 342 11.97 22.66 -1.37
C ALA A 342 11.15 21.45 -0.92
N LEU A 343 11.72 20.24 -0.91
CA LEU A 343 11.02 19.02 -0.51
C LEU A 343 10.56 19.09 0.96
N ARG A 344 9.32 18.68 1.18
CA ARG A 344 8.69 18.54 2.50
C ARG A 344 8.01 17.20 2.61
N ARG A 345 7.74 16.78 3.84
CA ARG A 345 6.97 15.58 4.16
C ARG A 345 5.66 15.98 4.81
N VAL A 346 4.66 15.11 4.70
CA VAL A 346 3.51 15.18 5.60
C VAL A 346 4.04 15.01 7.02
N ARG A 347 3.66 15.93 7.90
CA ARG A 347 3.95 15.78 9.31
C ARG A 347 3.28 14.48 9.77
N PRO A 348 3.99 13.59 10.47
CA PRO A 348 3.35 12.46 11.11
C PRO A 348 2.22 13.01 12.00
N GLU A 349 0.98 12.56 11.78
CA GLU A 349 -0.22 13.13 12.40
C GLU A 349 0.00 13.50 13.89
N ARG A 350 0.05 14.80 14.19
CA ARG A 350 0.12 15.32 15.57
C ARG A 350 -1.25 15.17 16.23
N GLY A 351 -1.52 14.00 16.80
CA GLY A 351 -2.81 13.73 17.47
C GLY A 351 -3.03 12.26 17.74
N VAL A 352 -2.50 11.39 16.88
CA VAL A 352 -2.10 10.05 17.31
C VAL A 352 -0.75 10.23 17.99
N ALA A 353 -0.78 10.59 19.28
CA ALA A 353 0.37 10.27 20.10
C ALA A 353 0.70 8.81 19.79
N ARG A 354 1.93 8.53 19.32
CA ARG A 354 2.55 7.22 19.52
C ARG A 354 2.73 7.01 21.04
N THR A 355 1.67 7.14 21.84
CA THR A 355 1.50 6.32 23.02
C THR A 355 1.17 4.93 22.49
N VAL A 356 2.17 4.31 21.84
CA VAL A 356 2.15 2.92 21.38
C VAL A 356 1.71 1.99 22.52
N ALA A 357 1.91 2.42 23.78
CA ALA A 357 1.38 1.79 24.98
C ALA A 357 -0.14 1.55 24.99
N ARG A 358 -0.95 2.39 24.33
CA ARG A 358 -2.41 2.19 24.22
C ARG A 358 -2.82 1.32 23.03
N ASP A 359 -1.95 1.16 22.05
CA ASP A 359 -2.22 0.36 20.83
C ASP A 359 -1.74 -1.08 20.95
N LEU A 360 -0.85 -1.39 21.89
CA LEU A 360 -0.36 -2.75 22.10
C LEU A 360 -1.28 -3.51 23.06
N GLY A 361 -1.61 -4.73 22.67
CA GLY A 361 -2.30 -5.67 23.55
C GLY A 361 -1.41 -6.17 24.69
N PRO A 362 -1.96 -7.04 25.56
CA PRO A 362 -1.18 -7.70 26.59
C PRO A 362 -0.04 -8.54 25.97
N PRO A 363 1.06 -8.75 26.72
CA PRO A 363 2.12 -9.65 26.30
C PRO A 363 1.58 -11.07 26.06
N LEU A 364 2.17 -11.76 25.09
CA LEU A 364 1.84 -13.14 24.76
C LEU A 364 2.08 -14.10 25.92
N GLY A 365 2.99 -13.79 26.84
CA GLY A 365 3.19 -14.56 28.07
C GLY A 365 1.98 -14.55 29.02
N GLU A 366 1.18 -13.49 29.01
CA GLU A 366 -0.02 -13.34 29.83
C GLU A 366 -1.25 -14.01 29.20
N ALA A 367 -1.20 -14.38 27.93
CA ALA A 367 -2.28 -15.09 27.26
C ALA A 367 -2.38 -16.56 27.75
N PRO A 368 -3.59 -17.11 27.90
CA PRO A 368 -3.82 -18.54 28.08
C PRO A 368 -3.07 -19.37 27.04
N GLU A 369 -2.56 -20.54 27.42
CA GLU A 369 -1.68 -21.35 26.58
C GLU A 369 -2.33 -21.71 25.23
N GLU A 370 -3.62 -22.07 25.26
CA GLU A 370 -4.44 -22.38 24.09
C GLU A 370 -4.63 -21.19 23.13
N TRP A 371 -4.46 -19.95 23.60
CA TRP A 371 -4.59 -18.74 22.80
C TRP A 371 -3.25 -18.22 22.29
N ARG A 372 -2.12 -18.71 22.82
CA ARG A 372 -0.80 -18.18 22.43
C ARG A 372 -0.53 -18.34 20.95
N ALA A 373 -0.73 -19.54 20.38
CA ALA A 373 -0.48 -19.75 18.96
C ALA A 373 -1.46 -18.95 18.06
N PRO A 374 -2.80 -18.96 18.29
CA PRO A 374 -3.72 -18.08 17.57
C PRO A 374 -3.36 -16.59 17.67
N MET A 375 -3.01 -16.11 18.87
CA MET A 375 -2.65 -14.71 19.09
C MET A 375 -1.30 -14.33 18.47
N PHE A 376 -0.35 -15.27 18.42
CA PHE A 376 0.95 -15.08 17.77
C PHE A 376 0.79 -15.00 16.24
N TRP A 377 0.05 -15.92 15.64
CA TRP A 377 -0.12 -15.99 14.19
C TRP A 377 -1.14 -15.02 13.62
N GLY A 378 -2.15 -14.64 14.41
CA GLY A 378 -3.22 -13.74 13.98
C GLY A 378 -4.15 -14.33 12.93
N GLU A 379 -5.01 -13.49 12.37
CA GLU A 379 -5.75 -13.78 11.15
C GLU A 379 -4.84 -13.49 9.94
N ALA A 380 -3.95 -14.44 9.62
CA ALA A 380 -2.99 -14.29 8.54
C ALA A 380 -3.33 -15.16 7.32
N GLN A 381 -3.15 -14.57 6.14
CA GLN A 381 -3.09 -15.28 4.86
C GLN A 381 -1.90 -16.27 4.82
N PRO A 382 -1.89 -17.21 3.85
CA PRO A 382 -0.72 -18.05 3.59
C PRO A 382 0.55 -17.22 3.40
N HIS A 383 1.68 -17.70 3.91
CA HIS A 383 2.94 -16.95 3.90
C HIS A 383 3.45 -16.67 2.48
N PHE A 384 4.21 -15.60 2.28
CA PHE A 384 4.85 -15.23 1.01
C PHE A 384 5.62 -16.39 0.35
N PHE A 385 6.37 -17.19 1.12
CA PHE A 385 7.04 -18.40 0.60
C PHE A 385 6.06 -19.42 0.02
N HIS A 386 4.89 -19.61 0.63
CA HIS A 386 3.86 -20.50 0.10
C HIS A 386 3.26 -19.93 -1.19
N LEU A 387 2.89 -18.64 -1.19
CA LEU A 387 2.34 -17.96 -2.37
C LEU A 387 3.33 -18.00 -3.56
N ASN A 388 4.60 -17.72 -3.31
CA ASN A 388 5.64 -17.79 -4.33
C ASN A 388 5.85 -19.20 -4.86
N ALA A 389 5.90 -20.20 -3.98
CA ALA A 389 6.03 -21.59 -4.41
C ALA A 389 4.85 -22.02 -5.31
N VAL A 390 3.62 -21.67 -4.91
CA VAL A 390 2.42 -21.91 -5.72
C VAL A 390 2.50 -21.21 -7.09
N GLN A 391 3.00 -19.98 -7.13
CA GLN A 391 3.19 -19.25 -8.39
C GLN A 391 4.26 -19.90 -9.28
N ARG A 392 5.36 -20.39 -8.69
CA ARG A 392 6.43 -21.09 -9.42
C ARG A 392 6.01 -22.47 -9.94
N LYS A 393 5.05 -23.13 -9.28
CA LYS A 393 4.60 -24.50 -9.61
C LYS A 393 5.74 -25.52 -9.64
N ASP A 394 6.73 -25.34 -8.77
CA ASP A 394 7.94 -26.15 -8.72
C ASP A 394 7.91 -27.23 -7.62
N GLY A 395 6.80 -27.37 -6.89
CA GLY A 395 6.65 -28.34 -5.81
C GLY A 395 7.37 -27.94 -4.51
N SER A 396 7.83 -26.69 -4.40
CA SER A 396 8.53 -26.18 -3.22
C SER A 396 7.62 -25.63 -2.13
N GLU A 397 6.30 -25.87 -2.23
CA GLU A 397 5.33 -25.39 -1.26
C GLU A 397 5.71 -25.91 0.15
N PRO A 398 5.86 -25.04 1.15
CA PRO A 398 6.05 -25.49 2.52
C PRO A 398 4.80 -26.24 2.99
N GLN A 399 5.00 -27.23 3.84
CA GLN A 399 3.90 -27.84 4.58
C GLN A 399 3.15 -26.76 5.36
N LEU A 400 1.83 -26.90 5.54
CA LEU A 400 1.03 -25.91 6.25
C LEU A 400 1.27 -25.92 7.76
N VAL A 401 1.69 -27.06 8.29
CA VAL A 401 2.02 -27.31 9.71
C VAL A 401 3.27 -28.16 9.79
N ALA A 402 4.01 -28.06 10.89
CA ALA A 402 5.20 -28.87 11.11
C ALA A 402 4.87 -30.17 11.85
N ASP A 403 4.98 -31.30 11.15
CA ASP A 403 4.91 -32.63 11.76
C ASP A 403 6.28 -33.08 12.34
N ASP A 404 6.29 -34.21 13.03
CA ASP A 404 7.50 -34.75 13.67
C ASP A 404 8.62 -35.03 12.66
N ALA A 405 8.25 -35.45 11.44
CA ALA A 405 9.20 -35.76 10.39
C ALA A 405 9.88 -34.48 9.87
N LEU A 406 9.11 -33.42 9.62
CA LEU A 406 9.65 -32.12 9.21
C LEU A 406 10.55 -31.52 10.30
N ILE A 407 10.15 -31.62 11.56
CA ILE A 407 10.95 -31.14 12.69
C ILE A 407 12.28 -31.88 12.74
N ALA A 408 12.25 -33.22 12.76
CA ALA A 408 13.46 -34.04 12.82
C ALA A 408 14.38 -33.82 11.61
N GLN A 409 13.83 -33.70 10.41
CA GLN A 409 14.58 -33.40 9.19
C GLN A 409 15.26 -32.03 9.28
N THR A 410 14.55 -31.02 9.79
CA THR A 410 15.07 -29.66 9.92
C THR A 410 16.17 -29.57 10.97
N GLU A 411 15.98 -30.18 12.14
CA GLU A 411 17.00 -30.27 13.19
C GLU A 411 18.26 -30.98 12.69
N ALA A 412 18.11 -32.12 12.00
CA ALA A 412 19.22 -32.86 11.42
C ALA A 412 19.98 -32.03 10.37
N ARG A 413 19.26 -31.29 9.52
CA ARG A 413 19.84 -30.43 8.49
C ARG A 413 20.62 -29.25 9.08
N LEU A 414 20.08 -28.62 10.12
CA LEU A 414 20.72 -27.48 10.78
C LEU A 414 21.80 -27.90 11.79
N GLY A 415 21.82 -29.18 12.20
CA GLY A 415 22.73 -29.70 13.21
C GLY A 415 22.45 -29.19 14.63
N VAL A 416 21.20 -28.78 14.91
CA VAL A 416 20.79 -28.22 16.21
C VAL A 416 19.42 -28.75 16.63
N ARG A 417 19.12 -28.67 17.93
CA ARG A 417 17.77 -28.89 18.47
C ARG A 417 17.02 -27.57 18.53
N LEU A 418 15.84 -27.51 17.95
CA LEU A 418 15.05 -26.29 17.92
C LEU A 418 14.34 -26.06 19.27
N PRO A 419 14.16 -24.80 19.70
CA PRO A 419 13.48 -24.50 20.96
C PRO A 419 12.04 -24.99 20.95
N GLY A 420 11.65 -25.73 22.00
CA GLY A 420 10.32 -26.36 22.09
C GLY A 420 9.16 -25.38 21.91
N ALA A 421 9.29 -24.15 22.41
CA ALA A 421 8.26 -23.12 22.27
C ALA A 421 8.06 -22.66 20.81
N LEU A 422 9.13 -22.55 20.00
CA LEU A 422 8.99 -22.28 18.56
C LEU A 422 8.39 -23.49 17.82
N VAL A 423 8.82 -24.70 18.16
CA VAL A 423 8.27 -25.93 17.58
C VAL A 423 6.76 -26.03 17.83
N ALA A 424 6.29 -25.68 19.02
CA ALA A 424 4.86 -25.63 19.33
C ALA A 424 4.10 -24.64 18.43
N LEU A 425 4.66 -23.48 18.12
CA LEU A 425 4.07 -22.52 17.18
C LEU A 425 4.02 -23.07 15.76
N TRP A 426 5.10 -23.71 15.28
CA TRP A 426 5.18 -24.29 13.93
C TRP A 426 4.24 -25.49 13.71
N ARG A 427 3.92 -26.25 14.77
CA ARG A 427 2.89 -27.30 14.73
C ARG A 427 1.50 -26.77 14.45
N VAL A 428 1.20 -25.53 14.85
CA VAL A 428 -0.08 -24.87 14.57
C VAL A 428 -0.06 -24.23 13.18
N LYS A 429 1.05 -23.61 12.79
CA LYS A 429 1.23 -23.00 11.47
C LYS A 429 2.72 -22.93 11.11
N ASN A 430 3.11 -23.50 9.98
CA ASN A 430 4.51 -23.57 9.56
C ASN A 430 4.96 -22.29 8.84
N GLY A 431 5.15 -21.21 9.60
CA GLY A 431 5.62 -19.92 9.09
C GLY A 431 4.47 -19.00 8.64
N GLY A 432 4.77 -17.70 8.53
CA GLY A 432 3.71 -16.70 8.43
C GLY A 432 4.13 -15.34 8.94
N GLY A 433 3.40 -14.30 8.52
CA GLY A 433 3.35 -13.05 9.27
C GLY A 433 2.83 -13.32 10.68
N VAL A 434 3.34 -12.57 11.66
CA VAL A 434 2.95 -12.70 13.06
C VAL A 434 2.23 -11.43 13.51
N SER A 435 1.21 -11.57 14.34
CA SER A 435 0.52 -10.42 14.94
C SER A 435 1.26 -9.91 16.18
N CYS A 436 1.88 -10.81 16.94
CA CYS A 436 2.69 -10.46 18.11
C CYS A 436 4.15 -10.20 17.71
N ARG A 437 4.51 -8.92 17.53
CA ARG A 437 5.81 -8.52 16.94
C ARG A 437 6.60 -7.48 17.72
N TRP A 438 5.97 -6.82 18.68
CA TRP A 438 6.57 -5.70 19.41
C TRP A 438 7.04 -6.14 20.79
N VAL A 439 8.13 -5.56 21.26
CA VAL A 439 8.63 -5.72 22.64
C VAL A 439 8.88 -4.36 23.26
N ASP A 440 8.69 -4.26 24.56
CA ASP A 440 8.98 -3.05 25.34
C ASP A 440 10.51 -2.90 25.44
N ILE A 441 11.04 -1.71 25.19
CA ILE A 441 12.43 -1.39 25.53
C ILE A 441 12.40 -0.58 26.83
N ALA A 442 12.97 -1.15 27.89
CA ALA A 442 13.19 -0.40 29.11
C ALA A 442 14.39 0.54 28.90
N ASP A 443 14.18 1.82 29.20
CA ASP A 443 15.20 2.86 29.43
C ASP A 443 15.87 3.49 28.19
N GLY A 444 15.28 4.60 27.73
CA GLY A 444 15.91 5.57 26.82
C GLY A 444 14.89 6.57 26.25
N GLU A 445 15.22 7.86 26.18
CA GLU A 445 14.39 8.85 25.46
C GLU A 445 14.27 8.46 23.98
N GLY A 446 13.14 7.86 23.61
CA GLY A 446 12.90 7.24 22.30
C GLY A 446 11.61 6.42 22.30
N GLN A 447 11.28 5.79 21.15
CA GLN A 447 10.06 5.00 21.02
C GLN A 447 10.04 3.85 22.04
N PRO A 448 8.98 3.69 22.86
CA PRO A 448 8.95 2.76 24.00
C PRO A 448 8.96 1.27 23.63
N TYR A 449 8.91 0.94 22.33
CA TYR A 449 8.83 -0.43 21.84
C TYR A 449 9.67 -0.59 20.58
N SER A 450 10.19 -1.80 20.36
CA SER A 450 10.86 -2.18 19.12
C SER A 450 10.20 -3.40 18.50
N GLU A 451 10.23 -3.45 17.17
CA GLU A 451 9.76 -4.59 16.40
C GLU A 451 10.81 -5.70 16.45
N ALA A 452 10.50 -6.77 17.17
CA ALA A 452 11.39 -7.91 17.34
C ALA A 452 11.27 -8.92 16.19
N LEU A 453 10.07 -9.13 15.63
CA LEU A 453 9.82 -10.19 14.66
C LEU A 453 8.62 -9.88 13.76
N ARG A 454 8.78 -9.82 12.43
CA ARG A 454 7.66 -9.56 11.49
C ARG A 454 6.99 -10.83 10.98
N TYR A 455 7.79 -11.87 10.79
CA TYR A 455 7.35 -13.15 10.29
C TYR A 455 8.30 -14.25 10.77
N LEU A 456 7.81 -15.49 10.79
CA LEU A 456 8.65 -16.67 10.90
C LEU A 456 8.72 -17.38 9.56
N MET A 457 9.93 -17.77 9.19
CA MET A 457 10.13 -18.65 8.04
C MET A 457 9.54 -20.05 8.31
N PRO A 458 9.00 -20.73 7.27
CA PRO A 458 8.70 -22.15 7.37
C PRO A 458 9.98 -22.96 7.59
N MET A 459 9.86 -24.11 8.26
CA MET A 459 11.00 -24.93 8.70
C MET A 459 11.90 -25.40 7.54
N GLU A 460 11.32 -25.66 6.37
CA GLU A 460 12.03 -26.05 5.15
C GLU A 460 12.97 -24.94 4.62
N TYR A 461 12.70 -23.69 5.00
CA TYR A 461 13.42 -22.51 4.53
C TYR A 461 14.43 -21.97 5.56
N LEU A 462 14.40 -22.47 6.80
CA LEU A 462 15.41 -22.12 7.81
C LEU A 462 16.81 -22.43 7.28
N ALA A 463 17.77 -21.55 7.54
CA ALA A 463 19.16 -21.71 7.15
C ALA A 463 20.05 -21.11 8.23
N THR A 464 21.32 -21.53 8.27
CA THR A 464 22.32 -20.81 9.07
C THR A 464 22.68 -19.49 8.41
N LEU A 465 23.22 -18.53 9.16
CA LEU A 465 23.71 -17.27 8.58
C LEU A 465 24.83 -17.53 7.55
N ALA A 466 25.65 -18.56 7.77
CA ALA A 466 26.66 -18.99 6.82
C ALA A 466 26.03 -19.40 5.48
N GLU A 467 25.03 -20.30 5.52
CA GLU A 467 24.32 -20.76 4.33
C GLU A 467 23.58 -19.62 3.62
N LEU A 468 22.91 -18.74 4.38
CA LEU A 468 22.22 -17.58 3.82
C LEU A 468 23.22 -16.66 3.09
N SER A 469 24.34 -16.35 3.73
CA SER A 469 25.39 -15.53 3.14
C SER A 469 25.99 -16.17 1.89
N ASP A 470 26.09 -17.50 1.81
CA ASP A 470 26.63 -18.20 0.63
C ASP A 470 25.67 -18.22 -0.56
N ARG A 471 24.37 -18.09 -0.28
CA ARG A 471 23.35 -17.96 -1.32
C ARG A 471 23.24 -16.54 -1.88
N ILE A 472 23.94 -15.57 -1.30
CA ILE A 472 23.91 -14.19 -1.77
C ILE A 472 25.21 -13.88 -2.51
N VAL A 473 25.10 -13.43 -3.75
CA VAL A 473 26.22 -12.85 -4.49
C VAL A 473 26.34 -11.39 -4.07
N PHE A 474 27.31 -11.10 -3.21
CA PHE A 474 27.56 -9.75 -2.71
C PHE A 474 28.27 -8.88 -3.76
N PRO A 475 27.87 -7.61 -3.89
CA PRO A 475 28.57 -6.62 -4.70
C PRO A 475 30.06 -6.50 -4.34
N PRO A 476 30.92 -6.13 -5.31
CA PRO A 476 32.32 -5.81 -5.02
C PRO A 476 32.45 -4.75 -3.91
N GLY A 477 33.31 -5.01 -2.93
CA GLY A 477 33.54 -4.11 -1.79
C GLY A 477 32.61 -4.32 -0.60
N GLU A 478 31.53 -5.08 -0.74
CA GLU A 478 30.69 -5.48 0.40
C GLU A 478 31.23 -6.76 1.06
N THR A 479 31.38 -6.73 2.39
CA THR A 479 31.78 -7.91 3.16
C THR A 479 30.59 -8.88 3.30
N PRO A 480 30.69 -10.13 2.81
CA PRO A 480 29.66 -11.14 3.01
C PRO A 480 29.31 -11.31 4.48
N TRP A 481 28.02 -11.46 4.78
CA TRP A 481 27.55 -11.47 6.17
C TRP A 481 28.21 -12.54 7.03
N LYS A 482 28.51 -13.72 6.49
CA LYS A 482 29.21 -14.79 7.24
C LYS A 482 30.59 -14.37 7.76
N GLN A 483 31.24 -13.37 7.16
CA GLN A 483 32.54 -12.87 7.60
C GLN A 483 32.43 -11.81 8.70
N ARG A 484 31.21 -11.34 9.00
CA ARG A 484 30.94 -10.30 10.01
C ARG A 484 30.62 -10.86 11.39
N PHE A 485 30.46 -12.18 11.51
CA PHE A 485 30.10 -12.85 12.75
C PHE A 485 31.05 -14.00 13.03
N ASP A 486 31.34 -14.23 14.29
CA ASP A 486 32.01 -15.44 14.73
C ASP A 486 31.06 -16.63 14.64
N ALA A 487 31.56 -17.76 14.15
CA ALA A 487 30.82 -19.02 14.01
C ALA A 487 29.40 -18.85 13.38
N PRO A 488 29.28 -18.25 12.18
CA PRO A 488 28.00 -17.96 11.52
C PRO A 488 27.16 -19.22 11.22
N GLN A 489 27.78 -20.39 11.16
CA GLN A 489 27.11 -21.70 11.06
C GLN A 489 26.33 -22.09 12.33
N ARG A 490 26.56 -21.41 13.46
CA ARG A 490 25.82 -21.60 14.73
C ARG A 490 24.72 -20.56 14.94
N LEU A 491 24.47 -19.71 13.93
CA LEU A 491 23.40 -18.72 13.94
C LEU A 491 22.30 -19.19 12.99
N VAL A 492 21.15 -19.64 13.51
CA VAL A 492 20.03 -20.09 12.69
C VAL A 492 19.09 -18.93 12.42
N VAL A 493 18.89 -18.58 11.16
CA VAL A 493 18.01 -17.48 10.74
C VAL A 493 16.55 -17.89 10.86
N LEU A 494 15.77 -17.13 11.63
CA LEU A 494 14.31 -17.25 11.78
C LEU A 494 13.54 -16.30 10.87
N GLU A 495 14.14 -15.14 10.60
CA GLU A 495 13.62 -14.07 9.74
C GLU A 495 14.80 -13.38 9.05
N ALA A 496 14.67 -13.02 7.77
CA ALA A 496 15.58 -12.10 7.11
C ALA A 496 14.78 -11.13 6.22
N ASP A 497 15.06 -9.84 6.37
CA ASP A 497 14.41 -8.73 5.66
C ASP A 497 15.46 -7.68 5.30
N HIS A 498 15.93 -7.68 4.04
CA HIS A 498 17.06 -6.84 3.61
C HIS A 498 18.29 -7.04 4.53
N GLY A 499 18.82 -5.97 5.12
CA GLY A 499 19.93 -6.00 6.07
C GLY A 499 19.51 -6.25 7.53
N ARG A 500 18.29 -6.71 7.79
CA ARG A 500 17.79 -7.12 9.11
C ARG A 500 17.63 -8.63 9.17
N VAL A 501 18.07 -9.24 10.27
CA VAL A 501 17.87 -10.66 10.55
C VAL A 501 17.44 -10.90 12.00
N VAL A 502 16.61 -11.92 12.20
CA VAL A 502 16.32 -12.49 13.52
C VAL A 502 16.90 -13.89 13.56
N MET A 503 17.71 -14.20 14.57
CA MET A 503 18.50 -15.44 14.62
C MET A 503 18.43 -16.12 15.99
N LEU A 504 18.47 -17.45 15.99
CA LEU A 504 18.83 -18.24 17.17
C LEU A 504 20.36 -18.31 17.25
N ASP A 505 20.91 -17.92 18.40
CA ASP A 505 22.34 -17.92 18.68
C ASP A 505 22.73 -19.15 19.51
N TYR A 506 23.30 -20.15 18.83
CA TYR A 506 23.83 -21.36 19.47
C TYR A 506 25.32 -21.27 19.78
N ARG A 507 25.97 -20.11 19.68
CA ARG A 507 27.44 -20.04 19.83
C ARG A 507 27.89 -20.40 21.24
N ASP A 508 27.07 -20.12 22.24
CA ASP A 508 27.28 -20.61 23.60
C ASP A 508 26.78 -22.06 23.73
N SER A 509 27.70 -23.03 23.62
CA SER A 509 27.40 -24.45 23.80
C SER A 509 27.10 -24.85 25.24
N ALA A 510 27.35 -23.98 26.23
CA ALA A 510 27.05 -24.28 27.63
C ALA A 510 25.57 -23.98 27.98
N ALA A 511 24.91 -23.11 27.20
CA ALA A 511 23.50 -22.81 27.35
C ALA A 511 22.64 -23.99 26.85
N GLN A 512 21.68 -24.42 27.67
CA GLN A 512 20.70 -25.47 27.28
C GLN A 512 19.71 -24.97 26.22
N ALA A 513 19.56 -23.65 26.07
CA ALA A 513 18.67 -23.00 25.11
C ALA A 513 19.41 -21.89 24.36
N PRO A 514 19.19 -21.72 23.04
CA PRO A 514 19.81 -20.64 22.28
C PRO A 514 19.20 -19.29 22.67
N ALA A 515 20.05 -18.26 22.67
CA ALA A 515 19.59 -16.88 22.74
C ALA A 515 18.90 -16.47 21.42
N VAL A 516 18.12 -15.39 21.44
CA VAL A 516 17.56 -14.78 20.23
C VAL A 516 18.20 -13.42 19.99
N LEU A 517 18.68 -13.21 18.77
CA LEU A 517 19.29 -11.97 18.31
C LEU A 517 18.40 -11.30 17.27
N VAL A 518 18.18 -10.00 17.42
CA VAL A 518 17.64 -9.12 16.37
C VAL A 518 18.76 -8.20 15.96
N VAL A 519 19.20 -8.32 14.71
CA VAL A 519 20.35 -7.57 14.18
C VAL A 519 19.89 -6.79 12.96
N ASP A 520 20.30 -5.53 12.88
CA ASP A 520 20.12 -4.67 11.71
C ASP A 520 21.47 -4.19 11.14
N ASP A 521 21.38 -3.33 10.13
CA ASP A 521 22.51 -2.67 9.49
C ASP A 521 23.61 -3.63 8.99
N LEU A 522 23.25 -4.88 8.66
CA LEU A 522 24.16 -5.86 8.04
C LEU A 522 24.80 -5.36 6.75
N ASP A 523 24.14 -4.41 6.09
CA ASP A 523 24.56 -3.80 4.83
C ASP A 523 25.37 -2.49 5.02
N ARG A 524 25.36 -1.89 6.22
CA ARG A 524 25.75 -0.48 6.44
C ARG A 524 26.91 -0.26 7.42
N GLY A 525 27.68 -1.30 7.73
CA GLY A 525 28.80 -1.18 8.67
C GLY A 525 28.92 -2.42 9.56
N PRO A 526 29.55 -2.33 10.73
CA PRO A 526 29.54 -3.46 11.67
C PRO A 526 28.08 -3.80 12.03
N PRO A 527 27.72 -5.09 12.13
CA PRO A 527 26.36 -5.48 12.50
C PRO A 527 25.97 -4.85 13.84
N ARG A 528 24.77 -4.28 13.90
CA ARG A 528 24.25 -3.68 15.13
C ARG A 528 23.24 -4.62 15.76
N GLU A 529 23.57 -5.11 16.96
CA GLU A 529 22.62 -5.86 17.78
C GLU A 529 21.58 -4.88 18.32
N LEU A 530 20.34 -5.00 17.83
CA LEU A 530 19.22 -4.17 18.28
C LEU A 530 18.61 -4.71 19.57
N LEU A 531 18.40 -6.02 19.62
CA LEU A 531 17.78 -6.71 20.75
C LEU A 531 18.44 -8.06 20.95
N ARG A 532 18.58 -8.45 22.22
CA ARG A 532 18.99 -9.79 22.63
C ARG A 532 18.07 -10.30 23.72
N PHE A 533 17.70 -11.57 23.59
CA PHE A 533 16.94 -12.32 24.58
C PHE A 533 17.70 -13.58 24.93
N ASP A 534 17.74 -13.93 26.22
CA ASP A 534 18.49 -15.10 26.69
C ASP A 534 17.91 -16.43 26.20
N SER A 535 16.63 -16.44 25.82
CA SER A 535 15.95 -17.59 25.25
C SER A 535 14.78 -17.19 24.35
N VAL A 536 14.27 -18.16 23.58
CA VAL A 536 12.99 -18.02 22.86
C VAL A 536 11.84 -17.72 23.81
N ASP A 537 11.75 -18.41 24.95
CA ASP A 537 10.66 -18.20 25.91
C ASP A 537 10.67 -16.76 26.46
N ALA A 538 11.86 -16.19 26.68
CA ALA A 538 12.02 -14.81 27.10
C ALA A 538 11.53 -13.81 26.03
N LEU A 539 11.79 -14.08 24.74
CA LEU A 539 11.23 -13.31 23.64
C LEU A 539 9.69 -13.45 23.60
N LEU A 540 9.18 -14.68 23.52
CA LEU A 540 7.75 -14.94 23.35
C LEU A 540 6.92 -14.34 24.49
N THR A 541 7.42 -14.38 25.72
CA THR A 541 6.73 -13.80 26.89
C THR A 541 6.54 -12.29 26.75
N ARG A 542 7.44 -11.60 26.03
CA ARG A 542 7.44 -10.13 25.88
C ARG A 542 6.78 -9.64 24.60
N LEU A 543 6.53 -10.51 23.63
CA LEU A 543 5.90 -10.12 22.37
C LEU A 543 4.47 -9.63 22.60
N ARG A 544 4.13 -8.50 21.98
CA ARG A 544 2.79 -7.88 22.05
C ARG A 544 2.19 -7.74 20.66
N PRO A 545 0.87 -7.96 20.51
CA PRO A 545 0.15 -7.62 19.30
C PRO A 545 -0.14 -6.12 19.24
N ARG A 546 -0.28 -5.56 18.04
CA ARG A 546 -0.79 -4.20 17.87
C ARG A 546 -2.25 -4.25 17.46
N ALA A 547 -3.12 -3.42 18.04
CA ALA A 547 -4.57 -3.45 17.84
C ALA A 547 -5.02 -3.08 16.41
N ILE A 548 -4.16 -2.42 15.63
CA ILE A 548 -4.45 -1.97 14.26
C ILE A 548 -3.81 -2.94 13.26
N GLY A 549 -4.60 -3.37 12.27
CA GLY A 549 -4.12 -4.19 11.16
C GLY A 549 -3.18 -3.40 10.24
N TYR A 550 -2.14 -4.07 9.75
CA TYR A 550 -1.22 -3.56 8.74
C TYR A 550 -1.38 -4.41 7.47
N GLU A 551 -1.21 -3.81 6.30
CA GLU A 551 -1.43 -4.50 5.02
C GLU A 551 -0.41 -5.61 4.73
N ASP A 552 0.79 -5.53 5.34
CA ASP A 552 1.92 -6.41 5.08
C ASP A 552 2.11 -7.55 6.11
N VAL A 553 1.26 -7.62 7.14
CA VAL A 553 1.36 -8.63 8.22
C VAL A 553 0.00 -9.18 8.67
N ALA A 554 0.03 -10.15 9.59
CA ALA A 554 -1.16 -10.76 10.16
C ALA A 554 -2.05 -9.72 10.86
N LYS A 555 -3.36 -9.80 10.62
CA LYS A 555 -4.32 -9.04 11.43
C LYS A 555 -4.34 -9.62 12.85
N PRO A 556 -4.54 -8.79 13.89
CA PRO A 556 -4.67 -9.28 15.25
C PRO A 556 -5.82 -10.28 15.34
N TRP A 557 -5.56 -11.43 15.97
CA TRP A 557 -6.62 -12.39 16.27
C TRP A 557 -7.59 -11.78 17.27
N GLN A 558 -8.89 -11.89 16.98
CA GLN A 558 -9.93 -11.53 17.95
C GLN A 558 -10.40 -12.80 18.66
N PRO A 559 -10.39 -12.83 20.01
CA PRO A 559 -10.98 -13.94 20.72
C PRO A 559 -12.46 -14.07 20.37
N PRO A 560 -12.99 -15.30 20.30
CA PRO A 560 -14.44 -15.49 20.16
C PRO A 560 -15.12 -14.71 21.29
N ALA A 561 -16.17 -13.95 20.94
CA ALA A 561 -16.95 -13.21 21.94
C ALA A 561 -17.36 -14.19 23.04
N ALA A 562 -17.09 -13.82 24.29
CA ALA A 562 -17.53 -14.62 25.44
C ALA A 562 -19.03 -14.87 25.28
N THR A 563 -19.41 -16.11 25.03
CA THR A 563 -20.79 -16.55 25.10
C THR A 563 -21.13 -16.61 26.59
N ASP A 564 -21.65 -15.51 27.11
CA ASP A 564 -22.30 -15.47 28.43
C ASP A 564 -23.57 -16.33 28.46
#